data_AF-A0A928GLV9-F1
#
_entry.id   AF-A0A928GLV9-F1
#
_cell.length_a   1.000
_cell.length_b   1.000
_cell.length_c   1.000
_cell.angle_alpha   90.00
_cell.angle_beta   90.00
_cell.angle_gamma   90.00
#
_symmetry.space_group_name_H-M   'P 1'
#
loop_
_entity.id
_entity.type
_entity.pdbx_description
1 polymer ?
#
loop_
_entity_poly.entity_id
_entity_poly.type
_entity_poly.pdbx_seq_one_letter_code
_entity_poly.pdbx_strand_id
1 'polypeptide(L)'
;MAKCLYCYKELNEGEKDFHKACSRRMFGTPSAPELPYTRKNLTDLAKQVIRSQTTLTGVQAKLSLDINKGGRNETDRFTIVGLWGRYILKPQTDRFAHLPELEDLTMHLAELAKMQVVPHSLIRFADGELCYITRRIDRTANGDKLPME
;
A
#
# COMPACT_ATOMS: atom_id res chain seq x y z
N MET A 1 -23.32 2.71 -3.30
CA MET A 1 -22.33 3.76 -2.95
C MET A 1 -20.95 3.13 -2.86
N ALA A 2 -19.88 3.86 -3.17
CA ALA A 2 -18.52 3.34 -3.06
C ALA A 2 -18.11 3.23 -1.57
N LYS A 3 -17.28 2.24 -1.24
CA LYS A 3 -16.77 1.99 0.12
C LYS A 3 -15.33 2.47 0.25
N CYS A 4 -14.97 2.89 1.46
CA CYS A 4 -13.61 3.25 1.83
C CYS A 4 -12.71 2.02 1.85
N LEU A 5 -11.57 2.08 1.15
CA LEU A 5 -10.57 1.02 1.03
C LEU A 5 -9.80 0.74 2.34
N TYR A 6 -9.96 1.61 3.35
CA TYR A 6 -9.32 1.46 4.66
C TYR A 6 -10.25 0.94 5.75
N CYS A 7 -11.53 1.34 5.77
CA CYS A 7 -12.44 0.98 6.88
C CYS A 7 -13.73 0.28 6.45
N TYR A 8 -13.91 0.06 5.15
CA TYR A 8 -15.06 -0.61 4.51
C TYR A 8 -16.43 0.05 4.70
N LYS A 9 -16.49 1.21 5.36
CA LYS A 9 -17.71 2.02 5.48
C LYS A 9 -17.97 2.79 4.18
N GLU A 10 -19.21 3.17 3.95
CA GLU A 10 -19.61 3.99 2.80
C GLU A 10 -18.89 5.33 2.81
N LEU A 11 -18.47 5.78 1.62
CA LEU A 11 -17.85 7.08 1.42
C LEU A 11 -18.87 8.21 1.48
N ASN A 12 -18.45 9.38 1.96
CA ASN A 12 -19.26 10.58 1.88
C ASN A 12 -19.26 11.13 0.44
N GLU A 13 -20.19 12.03 0.15
CA GLU A 13 -20.27 12.69 -1.15
C GLU A 13 -18.95 13.44 -1.48
N GLY A 14 -18.44 13.24 -2.69
CA GLY A 14 -17.18 13.81 -3.16
C GLY A 14 -15.90 13.12 -2.65
N GLU A 15 -16.00 12.11 -1.77
CA GLU A 15 -14.84 11.30 -1.40
C GLU A 15 -14.63 10.15 -2.39
N LYS A 16 -13.36 9.86 -2.69
CA LYS A 16 -12.95 8.77 -3.58
C LYS A 16 -11.99 7.86 -2.84
N ASP A 17 -12.30 6.56 -2.87
CA ASP A 17 -11.54 5.44 -2.27
C ASP A 17 -11.29 5.54 -0.74
N PHE A 18 -11.21 6.73 -0.13
CA PHE A 18 -10.89 6.93 1.28
C PHE A 18 -11.70 8.07 1.89
N HIS A 19 -12.11 7.90 3.15
CA HIS A 19 -12.46 9.07 3.97
C HIS A 19 -11.22 9.92 4.25
N LYS A 20 -11.38 11.23 4.38
CA LYS A 20 -10.27 12.13 4.77
C LYS A 20 -9.58 11.69 6.07
N ALA A 21 -10.36 11.21 7.04
CA ALA A 21 -9.82 10.71 8.31
C ALA A 21 -9.04 9.40 8.15
N CYS A 22 -9.53 8.48 7.33
CA CYS A 22 -8.87 7.21 7.03
C CYS A 22 -7.55 7.44 6.29
N SER A 23 -7.55 8.35 5.31
CA SER A 23 -6.33 8.77 4.60
C SER A 23 -5.29 9.36 5.57
N ARG A 24 -5.70 10.22 6.51
CA ARG A 24 -4.75 10.79 7.50
C ARG A 24 -4.13 9.73 8.37
N ARG A 25 -4.90 8.73 8.80
CA ARG A 25 -4.40 7.61 9.63
C ARG A 25 -3.38 6.78 8.85
N MET A 26 -3.71 6.41 7.62
CA MET A 26 -2.86 5.52 6.82
C MET A 26 -1.64 6.24 6.25
N PHE A 27 -1.83 7.43 5.65
CA PHE A 27 -0.83 8.12 4.83
C PHE A 27 -0.27 9.40 5.46
N GLY A 28 -0.88 9.91 6.53
CA GLY A 28 -0.50 11.17 7.17
C GLY A 28 -1.08 12.42 6.50
N THR A 29 -1.88 12.27 5.44
CA THR A 29 -2.45 13.37 4.64
C THR A 29 -3.97 13.19 4.43
N PRO A 30 -4.75 14.27 4.24
CA PRO A 30 -6.19 14.17 4.04
C PRO A 30 -6.61 13.56 2.69
N SER A 31 -5.72 13.54 1.71
CA SER A 31 -5.93 12.88 0.42
C SER A 31 -4.92 11.75 0.29
N ALA A 32 -5.39 10.58 -0.15
CA ALA A 32 -4.51 9.43 -0.35
C ALA A 32 -3.51 9.75 -1.46
N PRO A 33 -2.21 9.41 -1.29
CA PRO A 33 -1.24 9.56 -2.37
C PRO A 33 -1.62 8.67 -3.56
N GLU A 34 -1.41 9.19 -4.76
CA GLU A 34 -1.64 8.41 -5.98
C GLU A 34 -0.57 7.31 -6.12
N LEU A 35 -0.96 6.16 -6.66
CA LEU A 35 -0.05 5.10 -7.06
C LEU A 35 -0.01 5.06 -8.60
N PRO A 36 0.86 5.87 -9.24
CA PRO A 36 0.83 6.15 -10.68
C PRO A 36 1.45 5.02 -11.52
N TYR A 37 1.30 3.78 -11.07
CA TYR A 37 1.85 2.58 -11.71
C TYR A 37 0.71 1.66 -12.12
N THR A 38 1.00 0.81 -13.09
CA THR A 38 0.17 -0.33 -13.49
C THR A 38 0.96 -1.60 -13.25
N ARG A 39 0.28 -2.75 -13.33
CA ARG A 39 0.94 -4.04 -13.24
C ARG A 39 2.05 -4.23 -14.28
N LYS A 40 1.92 -3.64 -15.47
CA LYS A 40 2.95 -3.68 -16.51
C LYS A 40 4.23 -2.94 -16.11
N ASN A 41 4.10 -1.82 -15.39
CA ASN A 41 5.27 -1.09 -14.89
C ASN A 41 6.06 -1.94 -13.90
N LEU A 42 5.40 -2.85 -13.17
CA LEU A 42 6.08 -3.76 -12.26
C LEU A 42 7.04 -4.69 -12.95
N THR A 43 6.83 -5.11 -14.19
CA THR A 43 7.77 -6.00 -14.89
C THR A 43 9.12 -5.32 -15.12
N ASP A 44 9.11 -4.02 -15.41
CA ASP A 44 10.32 -3.22 -15.62
C ASP A 44 10.97 -2.81 -14.30
N LEU A 45 10.16 -2.51 -13.28
CA LEU A 45 10.62 -2.22 -11.92
C LEU A 45 11.13 -3.48 -11.18
N ALA A 46 10.55 -4.64 -11.47
CA ALA A 46 10.99 -5.93 -10.95
C ALA A 46 12.40 -6.24 -11.44
N LYS A 47 12.79 -5.87 -12.67
CA LYS A 47 14.20 -5.97 -13.12
C LYS A 47 15.16 -5.15 -12.24
N GLN A 48 14.72 -4.04 -11.65
CA GLN A 48 15.52 -3.22 -10.74
C GLN A 48 15.55 -3.77 -9.30
N VAL A 49 14.49 -4.45 -8.85
CA VAL A 49 14.34 -4.98 -7.46
C VAL A 49 14.78 -6.45 -7.32
N ILE A 50 14.66 -7.26 -8.39
CA ILE A 50 14.95 -8.72 -8.43
C ILE A 50 16.43 -9.04 -8.15
N ARG A 51 17.35 -8.06 -8.21
CA ARG A 51 18.74 -8.28 -7.77
C ARG A 51 18.90 -8.51 -6.26
N SER A 52 17.83 -8.41 -5.45
CA SER A 52 17.90 -8.55 -3.99
C SER A 52 17.22 -9.79 -3.40
N GLN A 53 16.49 -10.60 -4.17
CA GLN A 53 15.87 -11.82 -3.66
C GLN A 53 16.04 -13.00 -4.62
N THR A 54 16.72 -14.03 -4.11
CA THR A 54 16.89 -15.34 -4.75
C THR A 54 15.54 -15.90 -5.19
N THR A 55 15.50 -16.35 -6.43
CA THR A 55 14.35 -16.93 -7.12
C THR A 55 13.79 -18.15 -6.37
N LEU A 56 12.85 -17.93 -5.45
CA LEU A 56 11.89 -18.96 -5.04
C LEU A 56 10.61 -18.75 -5.86
N THR A 57 10.26 -19.75 -6.67
CA THR A 57 9.03 -19.74 -7.45
C THR A 57 7.82 -19.75 -6.50
N GLY A 58 6.87 -18.85 -6.73
CA GLY A 58 5.61 -18.78 -5.95
C GLY A 58 5.56 -17.74 -4.82
N VAL A 59 6.60 -16.91 -4.64
CA VAL A 59 6.59 -15.79 -3.67
C VAL A 59 5.90 -14.56 -4.28
N GLN A 60 4.95 -13.97 -3.56
CA GLN A 60 4.30 -12.71 -3.95
C GLN A 60 5.33 -11.57 -3.99
N ALA A 61 5.32 -10.79 -5.08
CA ALA A 61 6.17 -9.61 -5.18
C ALA A 61 5.88 -8.64 -4.02
N LYS A 62 6.92 -8.08 -3.42
CA LYS A 62 6.82 -7.00 -2.44
C LYS A 62 7.64 -5.82 -2.94
N LEU A 63 7.05 -4.63 -2.93
CA LEU A 63 7.71 -3.40 -3.35
C LEU A 63 7.77 -2.47 -2.16
N SER A 64 8.92 -1.85 -1.97
CA SER A 64 9.11 -0.81 -0.97
C SER A 64 8.72 0.52 -1.59
N LEU A 65 7.82 1.25 -0.94
CA LEU A 65 7.31 2.54 -1.41
C LEU A 65 7.63 3.65 -0.41
N ASP A 66 7.77 4.85 -0.93
CA ASP A 66 7.71 6.06 -0.12
C ASP A 66 6.78 7.11 -0.76
N ILE A 67 6.32 8.06 0.05
CA ILE A 67 5.49 9.18 -0.41
C ILE A 67 6.42 10.31 -0.85
N ASN A 68 6.39 10.62 -2.13
CA ASN A 68 6.93 11.85 -2.67
C ASN A 68 5.86 12.94 -2.57
N LYS A 69 6.17 14.00 -1.80
CA LYS A 69 5.25 15.12 -1.62
C LYS A 69 5.27 15.99 -2.87
N GLY A 70 4.09 16.21 -3.43
CA GLY A 70 3.92 17.08 -4.59
C GLY A 70 4.34 18.51 -4.29
N GLY A 71 4.64 19.28 -5.35
CA GLY A 71 4.75 20.74 -5.26
C GLY A 71 3.42 21.41 -4.91
N ARG A 72 3.40 22.75 -4.94
CA ARG A 72 2.16 23.51 -4.67
C ARG A 72 1.10 23.16 -5.73
N ASN A 73 -0.02 22.57 -5.30
CA ASN A 73 -1.12 22.04 -6.12
C ASN A 73 -0.88 20.70 -6.84
N GLU A 74 0.14 19.93 -6.47
CA GLU A 74 0.27 18.54 -6.95
C GLU A 74 -0.18 17.54 -5.89
N THR A 75 -0.84 16.47 -6.32
CA THR A 75 -1.16 15.34 -5.43
C THR A 75 0.14 14.63 -5.03
N ASP A 76 0.23 14.28 -3.75
CA ASP A 76 1.27 13.37 -3.28
C ASP A 76 1.20 12.06 -4.05
N ARG A 77 2.35 11.44 -4.30
CA ARG A 77 2.42 10.19 -5.06
C ARG A 77 3.36 9.20 -4.40
N PHE A 78 3.04 7.93 -4.51
CA PHE A 78 3.96 6.87 -4.16
C PHE A 78 5.05 6.74 -5.20
N THR A 79 6.28 6.62 -4.73
CA THR A 79 7.45 6.24 -5.53
C THR A 79 7.96 4.90 -5.05
N ILE A 80 8.36 4.04 -6.00
CA ILE A 80 9.06 2.81 -5.67
C ILE A 80 10.49 3.17 -5.27
N VAL A 81 10.90 2.69 -4.10
CA VAL A 81 12.21 2.97 -3.50
C VAL A 81 12.87 1.65 -3.08
N GLY A 82 14.15 1.73 -2.71
CA GLY A 82 14.89 0.59 -2.15
C GLY A 82 14.47 0.25 -0.71
N LEU A 83 15.41 -0.29 0.08
CA LEU A 83 15.17 -0.85 1.43
C LEU A 83 14.63 0.15 2.50
N TRP A 84 14.53 1.43 2.15
CA TRP A 84 14.25 2.55 3.05
C TRP A 84 12.80 3.04 3.01
N GLY A 85 11.98 2.53 2.09
CA GLY A 85 10.57 2.93 1.97
C GLY A 85 9.79 2.67 3.25
N ARG A 86 8.88 3.61 3.55
CA ARG A 86 8.00 3.60 4.73
C ARG A 86 6.75 2.74 4.53
N TYR A 87 6.49 2.28 3.31
CA TYR A 87 5.36 1.44 2.97
C TYR A 87 5.81 0.20 2.21
N ILE A 88 5.03 -0.87 2.32
CA ILE A 88 5.19 -2.08 1.52
C ILE A 88 3.92 -2.25 0.70
N LEU A 89 4.09 -2.37 -0.62
CA LEU A 89 3.02 -2.72 -1.56
C LEU A 89 3.15 -4.19 -1.95
N LYS A 90 2.02 -4.88 -1.92
CA LYS A 90 1.87 -6.24 -2.42
C LYS A 90 0.80 -6.24 -3.52
N PRO A 91 1.20 -6.31 -4.79
CA PRO A 91 0.28 -6.30 -5.92
C PRO A 91 -0.44 -7.63 -6.07
N GLN A 92 -1.40 -7.66 -6.98
CA GLN A 92 -2.07 -8.88 -7.41
C GLN A 92 -1.10 -9.88 -8.06
N THR A 93 -1.41 -11.16 -7.94
CA THR A 93 -0.69 -12.28 -8.58
C THR A 93 -1.59 -12.99 -9.59
N ASP A 94 -1.01 -13.64 -10.60
CA ASP A 94 -1.79 -14.46 -11.53
C ASP A 94 -2.27 -15.78 -10.91
N ARG A 95 -1.63 -16.23 -9.83
CA ARG A 95 -1.88 -17.55 -9.26
C ARG A 95 -3.14 -17.59 -8.40
N PHE A 96 -3.43 -16.51 -7.70
CA PHE A 96 -4.55 -16.43 -6.76
C PHE A 96 -5.34 -15.15 -7.01
N ALA A 97 -6.60 -15.31 -7.42
CA ALA A 97 -7.51 -14.20 -7.56
C ALA A 97 -7.78 -13.54 -6.19
N HIS A 98 -7.94 -12.22 -6.21
CA HIS A 98 -8.28 -11.40 -5.04
C HIS A 98 -7.32 -11.53 -3.84
N LEU A 99 -6.04 -11.86 -4.07
CA LEU A 99 -5.08 -12.03 -2.98
C LEU A 99 -4.86 -10.76 -2.14
N PRO A 100 -4.76 -9.55 -2.72
CA PRO A 100 -4.73 -8.30 -1.95
C PRO A 100 -5.93 -8.11 -1.02
N GLU A 101 -7.13 -8.36 -1.52
CA GLU A 101 -8.38 -8.23 -0.77
C GLU A 101 -8.48 -9.27 0.35
N LEU A 102 -8.05 -10.50 0.09
CA LEU A 102 -7.98 -11.56 1.10
C LEU A 102 -7.04 -11.18 2.25
N GLU A 103 -5.87 -10.63 1.92
CA GLU A 103 -4.90 -10.18 2.92
C GLU A 103 -5.48 -9.04 3.78
N ASP A 104 -6.07 -8.01 3.15
CA ASP A 104 -6.68 -6.88 3.86
C ASP A 104 -7.87 -7.30 4.74
N LEU A 105 -8.73 -8.20 4.25
CA LEU A 105 -9.84 -8.76 5.02
C LEU A 105 -9.34 -9.52 6.25
N THR A 106 -8.30 -10.34 6.09
CA THR A 106 -7.73 -11.12 7.19
C THR A 106 -7.20 -10.22 8.29
N MET A 107 -6.55 -9.12 7.91
CA MET A 107 -6.05 -8.14 8.88
C MET A 107 -7.19 -7.42 9.62
N HIS A 108 -8.27 -7.03 8.92
CA HIS A 108 -9.48 -6.52 9.57
C HIS A 108 -10.11 -7.53 10.55
N LEU A 109 -10.15 -8.82 10.20
CA LEU A 109 -10.64 -9.86 11.10
C LEU A 109 -9.76 -9.98 12.34
N ALA A 110 -8.44 -9.86 12.19
CA ALA A 110 -7.51 -9.84 13.32
C ALA A 110 -7.73 -8.62 14.23
N GLU A 111 -7.97 -7.43 13.69
CA GLU A 111 -8.35 -6.24 14.47
C GLU A 111 -9.66 -6.45 15.26
N LEU A 112 -10.67 -7.05 14.63
CA LEU A 112 -11.94 -7.38 15.29
C LEU A 112 -11.73 -8.38 16.44
N ALA A 113 -10.80 -9.32 16.26
CA ALA A 113 -10.35 -10.25 17.30
C ALA A 113 -9.40 -9.61 18.34
N LYS A 114 -9.21 -8.28 18.30
CA LYS A 114 -8.37 -7.49 19.23
C LYS A 114 -6.88 -7.82 19.15
N MET A 115 -6.42 -8.39 18.03
CA MET A 115 -5.00 -8.57 17.77
C MET A 115 -4.36 -7.25 17.34
N GLN A 116 -3.11 -7.03 17.76
CA GLN A 116 -2.34 -5.92 17.23
C GLN A 116 -1.91 -6.23 15.80
N VAL A 117 -2.23 -5.32 14.89
CA VAL A 117 -1.84 -5.39 13.49
C VAL A 117 -1.07 -4.15 13.08
N VAL A 118 -0.27 -4.27 12.02
CA VAL A 118 0.34 -3.11 11.36
C VAL A 118 -0.73 -2.30 10.63
N PRO A 119 -0.57 -0.97 10.44
CA PRO A 119 -1.50 -0.21 9.61
C PRO A 119 -1.53 -0.79 8.19
N HIS A 120 -2.72 -1.13 7.70
CA HIS A 120 -2.93 -1.74 6.41
C HIS A 120 -4.12 -1.10 5.69
N SER A 121 -4.20 -1.31 4.38
CA SER A 121 -5.30 -0.85 3.53
C SER A 121 -5.21 -1.53 2.18
N LEU A 122 -6.31 -1.45 1.41
CA LEU A 122 -6.23 -1.54 -0.05
C LEU A 122 -5.86 -0.19 -0.67
N ILE A 123 -5.23 -0.23 -1.85
CA ILE A 123 -4.97 0.92 -2.73
C ILE A 123 -5.09 0.50 -4.20
N ARG A 124 -5.39 1.43 -5.11
CA ARG A 124 -5.51 1.15 -6.54
C ARG A 124 -4.24 1.53 -7.29
N PHE A 125 -3.84 0.69 -8.23
CA PHE A 125 -3.01 1.12 -9.35
C PHE A 125 -3.76 2.12 -10.25
N ALA A 126 -3.03 2.75 -11.16
CA ALA A 126 -3.57 3.73 -12.10
C ALA A 126 -4.66 3.13 -13.02
N ASP A 127 -4.61 1.81 -13.27
CA ASP A 127 -5.61 1.06 -14.03
C ASP A 127 -6.79 0.55 -13.17
N GLY A 128 -6.79 0.84 -11.87
CA GLY A 128 -7.84 0.46 -10.93
C GLY A 128 -7.63 -0.90 -10.24
N GLU A 129 -6.62 -1.68 -10.62
CA GLU A 129 -6.30 -2.96 -9.98
C GLU A 129 -5.96 -2.74 -8.49
N LEU A 130 -6.53 -3.57 -7.62
CA LEU A 130 -6.31 -3.48 -6.18
C LEU A 130 -4.96 -4.07 -5.78
N CYS A 131 -4.31 -3.39 -4.86
CA CYS A 131 -3.09 -3.81 -4.19
C CYS A 131 -3.28 -3.71 -2.68
N TYR A 132 -2.58 -4.57 -1.95
CA TYR A 132 -2.48 -4.46 -0.50
C TYR A 132 -1.30 -3.53 -0.18
N ILE A 133 -1.51 -2.58 0.73
CA ILE A 133 -0.48 -1.68 1.20
C ILE A 133 -0.45 -1.66 2.72
N THR A 134 0.76 -1.75 3.28
CA THR A 134 0.97 -1.61 4.72
C THR A 134 2.02 -0.55 5.02
N ARG A 135 1.82 0.20 6.10
CA ARG A 135 2.81 1.13 6.64
C ARG A 135 3.74 0.38 7.57
N ARG A 136 5.04 0.53 7.34
CA ARG A 136 6.08 -0.09 8.16
C ARG A 136 6.13 0.56 9.54
N ILE A 137 6.14 -0.29 10.57
CA ILE A 137 6.34 0.11 11.96
C ILE A 137 7.81 0.07 12.39
N ASP A 138 8.68 -0.56 11.60
CA ASP A 138 10.13 -0.59 11.78
C ASP A 138 10.84 0.63 11.15
N ARG A 139 10.10 1.73 10.93
CA ARG A 139 10.60 2.94 10.26
C ARG A 139 10.19 4.22 10.98
N THR A 140 11.11 5.16 11.13
CA THR A 140 10.81 6.52 11.62
C THR A 140 10.08 7.35 10.56
N ALA A 141 9.60 8.53 10.94
CA ALA A 141 9.00 9.48 10.00
C ALA A 141 9.96 9.90 8.87
N ASN A 142 11.27 9.90 9.16
CA ASN A 142 12.34 10.24 8.21
C ASN A 142 12.83 9.03 7.39
N GLY A 143 12.31 7.82 7.65
CA GLY A 143 12.69 6.59 6.95
C GLY A 143 13.83 5.80 7.59
N ASP A 144 14.32 6.21 8.76
CA ASP A 144 15.36 5.47 9.49
C ASP A 144 14.84 4.13 9.98
N LYS A 145 15.69 3.10 9.91
CA LYS A 145 15.33 1.75 10.37
C LYS A 145 15.39 1.67 11.89
N LEU A 146 14.32 1.20 12.50
CA LEU A 146 14.29 0.79 13.90
C LEU A 146 14.65 -0.71 13.99
N PRO A 147 15.51 -1.14 14.93
CA PRO A 147 15.72 -2.55 15.21
C PRO A 147 14.40 -3.21 15.63
N MET A 148 14.05 -4.31 14.99
CA MET A 148 12.84 -5.09 15.26
C MET A 148 13.15 -6.56 14.93
N GLU A 149 12.86 -7.45 15.87
CA GLU A 149 12.99 -8.91 15.75
C GLU A 149 11.62 -9.58 15.84
#